data_AF-X1CSQ0-F1
#
_entry.id   AF-X1CSQ0-F1
#
_cell.length_a   1.000
_cell.length_b   1.000
_cell.length_c   1.000
_cell.angle_alpha   90.00
_cell.angle_beta   90.00
_cell.angle_gamma   90.00
#
_symmetry.space_group_name_H-M   'P 1'
#
loop_
_entity.id
_entity.type
_entity.pdbx_description
1 polymer ?
#
loop_
_entity_poly.entity_id
_entity_poly.type
_entity_poly.pdbx_seq_one_letter_code
_entity_poly.pdbx_strand_id
1 'polypeptide(L)'
;MTKRTDKRNIKKEKIPRVAMPEQDAEKRKKNFNEVTLGYTEEYALREASRCLQCKNSECIKGCPVEIDIKGFIKLIQKKKFNEALGKIRERNSLPAICGRVCPQEDQCEKVCILGIKDDPVAIGR
;
A
#
# COMPACT_ATOMS: atom_id res chain seq x y z
N MET A 1 -9.47 -46.88 -4.41
CA MET A 1 -9.58 -46.04 -5.63
C MET A 1 -10.45 -44.82 -5.28
N THR A 2 -9.81 -43.73 -4.84
CA THR A 2 -9.65 -42.47 -5.59
C THR A 2 -10.94 -41.72 -5.84
N LYS A 3 -11.12 -40.56 -5.16
CA LYS A 3 -11.30 -39.25 -5.81
C LYS A 3 -10.72 -38.15 -4.91
N ARG A 4 -9.40 -37.88 -5.04
CA ARG A 4 -8.81 -36.61 -4.60
C ARG A 4 -9.41 -35.54 -5.51
N THR A 5 -10.28 -34.69 -5.00
CA THR A 5 -10.80 -33.55 -5.75
C THR A 5 -9.67 -32.54 -5.94
N ASP A 6 -9.23 -32.44 -7.18
CA ASP A 6 -8.26 -31.47 -7.68
C ASP A 6 -8.73 -30.05 -7.34
N LYS A 7 -8.05 -29.42 -6.37
CA LYS A 7 -8.21 -28.01 -6.02
C LYS A 7 -7.58 -27.19 -7.14
N ARG A 8 -8.30 -27.13 -8.26
CA ARG A 8 -7.98 -26.34 -9.44
C ARG A 8 -7.63 -24.92 -9.01
N ASN A 9 -6.42 -24.52 -9.43
CA ASN A 9 -5.75 -23.26 -9.19
C ASN A 9 -6.64 -22.09 -9.64
N ILE A 10 -7.42 -21.50 -8.71
CA ILE A 10 -8.21 -20.30 -8.97
C ILE A 10 -7.20 -19.15 -9.15
N LYS A 11 -6.90 -18.79 -10.40
CA LYS A 11 -6.13 -17.58 -10.70
C LYS A 11 -6.93 -16.39 -10.17
N LYS A 12 -6.51 -15.83 -9.03
CA LYS A 12 -7.03 -14.55 -8.56
C LYS A 12 -6.82 -13.52 -9.66
N GLU A 13 -7.89 -12.80 -9.99
CA GLU A 13 -7.87 -11.73 -10.99
C GLU A 13 -6.86 -10.66 -10.59
N LYS A 14 -6.08 -10.18 -11.55
CA LYS A 14 -5.01 -9.20 -11.30
C LYS A 14 -5.65 -7.83 -11.09
N ILE A 15 -5.76 -7.40 -9.84
CA ILE A 15 -6.15 -6.02 -9.49
C ILE A 15 -4.98 -5.13 -9.91
N PRO A 16 -5.14 -4.05 -10.69
CA PRO A 16 -4.07 -3.10 -11.03
C PRO A 16 -3.77 -2.13 -9.86
N ARG A 17 -2.58 -1.49 -9.86
CA ARG A 17 -2.22 -0.49 -8.84
C ARG A 17 -3.15 0.69 -8.99
N VAL A 18 -3.70 1.18 -7.88
CA VAL A 18 -4.61 2.31 -7.91
C VAL A 18 -3.81 3.57 -8.25
N ALA A 19 -4.21 4.26 -9.30
CA ALA A 19 -3.59 5.53 -9.67
C ALA A 19 -3.96 6.61 -8.64
N MET A 20 -2.96 7.37 -8.19
CA MET A 20 -3.19 8.52 -7.31
C MET A 20 -3.97 9.59 -8.07
N PRO A 21 -5.13 10.05 -7.56
CA PRO A 21 -5.78 11.22 -8.13
C PRO A 21 -4.87 12.44 -8.02
N GLU A 22 -4.66 13.15 -9.12
CA GLU A 22 -3.81 14.34 -9.18
C GLU A 22 -4.58 15.53 -9.74
N GLN A 23 -4.16 16.74 -9.37
CA GLN A 23 -4.60 17.95 -10.05
C GLN A 23 -4.21 17.92 -11.53
N ASP A 24 -5.11 18.44 -12.37
CA ASP A 24 -4.86 18.67 -13.78
C ASP A 24 -3.60 19.54 -14.01
N ALA A 25 -2.80 19.17 -15.02
CA ALA A 25 -1.52 19.82 -15.30
C ALA A 25 -1.65 21.32 -15.60
N GLU A 26 -2.69 21.71 -16.35
CA GLU A 26 -2.94 23.11 -16.73
C GLU A 26 -3.36 23.97 -15.54
N LYS A 27 -3.96 23.34 -14.52
CA LYS A 27 -4.32 23.99 -13.25
C LYS A 27 -3.15 24.04 -12.29
N ARG A 28 -2.44 22.93 -12.06
CA ARG A 28 -1.38 22.82 -11.04
C ARG A 28 -0.15 23.69 -11.35
N LYS A 29 0.09 24.00 -12.62
CA LYS A 29 1.18 24.94 -12.99
C LYS A 29 0.93 26.39 -12.58
N LYS A 30 -0.27 26.73 -12.11
CA LYS A 30 -0.70 28.10 -11.77
C LYS A 30 -0.97 28.32 -10.27
N ASN A 31 -0.71 27.33 -9.42
CA ASN A 31 -0.97 27.43 -7.98
C ASN A 31 0.03 26.59 -7.16
N PHE A 32 0.01 26.77 -5.84
CA PHE A 32 0.87 26.05 -4.88
C PHE A 32 0.10 25.00 -4.04
N ASN A 33 -1.13 24.65 -4.45
CA ASN A 33 -1.92 23.64 -3.75
C ASN A 33 -1.36 22.23 -4.03
N GLU A 34 -1.67 21.29 -3.13
CA GLU A 34 -1.17 19.90 -3.20
C GLU A 34 -1.57 19.21 -4.51
N VAL A 35 -0.59 18.69 -5.25
CA VAL A 35 -0.83 18.04 -6.54
C VAL A 35 -1.53 16.70 -6.37
N THR A 36 -1.08 15.88 -5.42
CA THR A 36 -1.66 14.57 -5.12
C THR A 36 -2.84 14.72 -4.17
N LEU A 37 -4.03 14.35 -4.62
CA LEU A 37 -5.28 14.60 -3.87
C LEU A 37 -5.60 13.53 -2.82
N GLY A 38 -4.78 12.47 -2.75
CA GLY A 38 -4.96 11.35 -1.83
C GLY A 38 -6.02 10.35 -2.31
N TYR A 39 -6.11 9.23 -1.60
CA TYR A 39 -7.11 8.21 -1.89
C TYR A 39 -8.45 8.50 -1.21
N THR A 40 -9.52 8.15 -1.91
CA THR A 40 -10.82 7.90 -1.29
C THR A 40 -10.77 6.62 -0.47
N GLU A 41 -11.76 6.40 0.41
CA GLU A 41 -11.88 5.15 1.15
C GLU A 41 -11.88 3.93 0.21
N GLU A 42 -12.64 3.99 -0.88
CA GLU A 42 -12.74 2.92 -1.87
C GLU A 42 -11.36 2.60 -2.49
N TYR A 43 -10.62 3.63 -2.87
CA TYR A 43 -9.30 3.48 -3.48
C TYR A 43 -8.29 2.92 -2.49
N ALA A 44 -8.30 3.39 -1.24
CA ALA A 44 -7.45 2.86 -0.18
C ALA A 44 -7.74 1.39 0.10
N LEU A 45 -9.02 0.99 0.14
CA LEU A 45 -9.42 -0.41 0.33
C LEU A 45 -8.98 -1.29 -0.85
N ARG A 46 -9.15 -0.80 -2.08
CA ARG A 46 -8.73 -1.50 -3.29
C ARG A 46 -7.22 -1.69 -3.34
N GLU A 47 -6.43 -0.66 -3.06
CA GLU A 47 -4.97 -0.76 -3.01
C GLU A 47 -4.50 -1.67 -1.87
N ALA A 48 -5.09 -1.54 -0.67
CA ALA A 48 -4.79 -2.40 0.46
C ALA A 48 -5.07 -3.89 0.16
N SER A 49 -6.07 -4.19 -0.67
CA SER A 49 -6.41 -5.57 -1.07
C SER A 49 -5.34 -6.26 -1.93
N ARG A 50 -4.44 -5.49 -2.56
CA ARG A 50 -3.29 -6.03 -3.33
C ARG A 50 -2.21 -6.63 -2.42
N CYS A 51 -2.16 -6.24 -1.14
CA CYS A 51 -1.15 -6.74 -0.22
C CYS A 51 -1.27 -8.25 0.00
N LEU A 52 -0.18 -8.97 -0.31
CA LEU A 52 -0.11 -10.44 -0.22
C LEU A 52 -0.05 -10.98 1.22
N GLN A 53 0.07 -10.10 2.22
CA GLN A 53 0.24 -10.47 3.63
C GLN A 53 1.39 -11.48 3.81
N CYS A 54 2.55 -11.16 3.20
CA CYS A 54 3.73 -12.02 3.15
C CYS A 54 4.13 -12.53 4.54
N LYS A 55 4.60 -13.77 4.60
CA LYS A 55 5.18 -14.34 5.83
C LYS A 55 6.50 -13.66 6.18
N ASN A 56 7.36 -13.45 5.17
CA ASN A 56 8.58 -12.69 5.28
C ASN A 56 8.35 -11.30 4.68
N SER A 57 8.17 -10.28 5.53
CA SER A 57 7.78 -8.94 5.13
C SER A 57 9.00 -8.06 4.83
N GLU A 58 9.59 -8.21 3.65
CA GLU A 58 10.75 -7.39 3.22
C GLU A 58 10.45 -5.89 3.24
N CYS A 59 9.21 -5.47 2.95
CA CYS A 59 8.80 -4.06 3.04
C CYS A 59 9.00 -3.43 4.42
N ILE A 60 8.90 -4.20 5.51
CA ILE A 60 9.15 -3.71 6.88
C ILE A 60 10.65 -3.42 7.05
N LYS A 61 11.52 -4.32 6.56
CA LYS A 61 12.98 -4.13 6.60
C LYS A 61 13.44 -2.97 5.69
N GLY A 62 12.74 -2.74 4.59
CA GLY A 62 13.00 -1.62 3.69
C GLY A 62 12.56 -0.26 4.24
N CYS A 63 11.80 -0.22 5.33
CA CYS A 63 11.46 1.02 6.02
C CYS A 63 12.51 1.33 7.09
N PRO A 64 13.17 2.52 7.07
CA PRO A 64 14.22 2.86 8.03
C PRO A 64 13.80 2.81 9.51
N VAL A 65 12.51 2.93 9.80
CA VAL A 65 11.95 2.87 11.16
C VAL A 65 11.08 1.63 11.40
N GLU A 66 11.11 0.66 10.48
CA GLU A 66 10.46 -0.65 10.62
C GLU A 66 8.96 -0.59 10.98
N ILE A 67 8.21 0.27 10.30
CA ILE A 67 6.74 0.33 10.47
C ILE A 67 6.13 -1.05 10.20
N ASP A 68 5.17 -1.49 11.02
CA ASP A 68 4.40 -2.71 10.78
C ASP A 68 3.41 -2.52 9.61
N ILE A 69 3.97 -2.54 8.39
CA ILE A 69 3.25 -2.34 7.13
C ILE A 69 2.16 -3.38 6.94
N LYS A 70 2.46 -4.64 7.28
CA LYS A 70 1.48 -5.72 7.16
C LYS A 70 0.30 -5.49 8.11
N GLY A 71 0.59 -5.07 9.34
CA GLY A 71 -0.38 -4.78 10.39
C GLY A 71 -1.33 -3.66 10.01
N PHE A 72 -0.81 -2.48 9.65
CA PHE A 72 -1.68 -1.35 9.34
C PHE A 72 -2.49 -1.58 8.06
N ILE A 73 -1.92 -2.21 7.02
CA ILE A 73 -2.68 -2.54 5.81
C ILE A 73 -3.82 -3.51 6.11
N LYS A 74 -3.59 -4.51 6.98
CA LYS A 74 -4.64 -5.43 7.40
C LYS A 74 -5.77 -4.74 8.17
N LEU A 75 -5.46 -3.67 8.91
CA LEU A 75 -6.46 -2.84 9.59
C LEU A 75 -7.24 -1.97 8.59
N ILE A 76 -6.58 -1.42 7.56
CA ILE A 76 -7.25 -0.74 6.43
C ILE A 76 -8.22 -1.69 5.73
N GLN A 77 -7.82 -2.92 5.39
CA GLN A 77 -8.70 -3.94 4.80
C GLN A 77 -9.95 -4.23 5.64
N LYS A 78 -9.88 -4.00 6.96
CA LYS A 78 -10.98 -4.17 7.92
C LYS A 78 -11.73 -2.87 8.21
N LYS A 79 -11.45 -1.77 7.49
CA LYS A 79 -12.01 -0.43 7.72
C LYS A 79 -11.73 0.14 9.12
N LYS A 80 -10.67 -0.32 9.78
CA LYS A 80 -10.24 0.12 11.12
C LYS A 80 -9.17 1.22 11.01
N PHE A 81 -9.53 2.35 10.43
CA PHE A 81 -8.55 3.40 10.05
C PHE A 81 -7.81 4.01 11.24
N ASN A 82 -8.52 4.26 12.36
CA ASN A 82 -7.89 4.79 13.57
C ASN A 82 -6.88 3.81 14.19
N GLU A 83 -7.21 2.51 14.20
CA GLU A 83 -6.28 1.47 14.65
C GLU A 83 -5.08 1.36 13.69
N ALA A 84 -5.30 1.47 12.38
CA ALA A 84 -4.22 1.49 11.38
C ALA A 84 -3.26 2.66 11.61
N LEU A 85 -3.78 3.86 11.85
CA LEU A 85 -2.98 5.03 12.20
C LEU A 85 -2.24 4.83 13.53
N GLY A 86 -2.90 4.27 14.54
CA GLY A 86 -2.27 3.90 15.81
C GLY A 86 -1.08 2.96 15.59
N LYS A 87 -1.25 1.97 14.71
CA LYS A 87 -0.20 1.01 14.36
C LYS A 87 1.01 1.66 13.70
N ILE A 88 0.79 2.62 12.80
CA ILE A 88 1.88 3.39 12.18
C ILE A 88 2.60 4.25 13.23
N ARG A 89 1.85 4.87 14.14
CA ARG A 89 2.36 5.76 15.18
C ARG A 89 3.21 5.08 16.24
N GLU A 90 3.15 3.75 16.37
CA GLU A 90 4.07 2.99 17.22
C GLU A 90 5.55 3.18 16.82
N ARG A 91 5.81 3.49 15.54
CA ARG A 91 7.17 3.62 14.99
C ARG A 91 7.44 4.93 14.24
N ASN A 92 6.39 5.66 13.85
CA ASN A 92 6.52 6.90 13.09
C ASN A 92 5.66 8.02 13.66
N SER A 93 6.29 9.07 14.17
CA SER A 93 5.61 10.25 14.74
C SER A 93 4.99 11.17 13.67
N LEU A 94 5.44 11.08 12.41
CA LEU A 94 5.07 11.99 11.32
C LEU A 94 4.50 11.25 10.09
N PRO A 95 3.48 10.39 10.24
CA PRO A 95 3.01 9.53 9.15
C PRO A 95 2.48 10.31 7.95
N ALA A 96 1.81 11.45 8.19
CA ALA A 96 1.27 12.30 7.15
C ALA A 96 2.38 12.98 6.31
N ILE A 97 3.57 13.18 6.88
CA ILE A 97 4.73 13.75 6.18
C ILE A 97 5.46 12.63 5.45
N CYS A 98 5.83 11.56 6.16
CA CYS A 98 6.57 10.44 5.58
C CYS A 98 5.84 9.79 4.39
N GLY A 99 4.51 9.60 4.46
CA GLY A 99 3.75 9.08 3.33
C GLY A 99 3.85 9.95 2.07
N ARG A 100 4.05 11.26 2.24
CA ARG A 100 4.17 12.24 1.14
C ARG A 100 5.58 12.36 0.58
N VAL A 101 6.60 12.31 1.44
CA VAL A 101 7.97 12.71 1.06
C VAL A 101 9.01 11.59 1.11
N CYS A 102 8.68 10.42 1.67
CA CYS A 102 9.61 9.29 1.63
C CYS A 102 9.87 8.88 0.17
N PRO A 103 11.13 8.62 -0.23
CA PRO A 103 11.43 8.03 -1.53
C PRO A 103 11.10 6.52 -1.47
N GLN A 104 9.82 6.17 -1.62
CA GLN A 104 9.38 4.78 -1.44
C GLN A 104 9.99 3.83 -2.48
N GLU A 105 10.29 4.34 -3.67
CA GLU A 105 11.02 3.68 -4.75
C GLU A 105 12.43 3.23 -4.35
N ASP A 106 12.99 3.79 -3.29
CA ASP A 106 14.27 3.41 -2.69
C ASP A 106 14.15 2.73 -1.33
N GLN A 107 12.92 2.57 -0.82
CA GLN A 107 12.63 2.06 0.52
C GLN A 107 11.64 0.90 0.49
N CYS A 108 10.51 1.02 1.21
CA CYS A 108 9.58 -0.08 1.46
C CYS A 108 8.91 -0.62 0.18
N GLU A 109 8.67 0.22 -0.84
CA GLU A 109 8.05 -0.21 -2.09
C GLU A 109 9.05 -0.93 -3.00
N LYS A 110 10.33 -0.53 -3.02
CA LYS A 110 11.42 -1.19 -3.76
C LYS A 110 11.53 -2.68 -3.47
N VAL A 111 11.36 -3.04 -2.19
CA VAL A 111 11.52 -4.41 -1.70
C VAL A 111 10.18 -5.14 -1.53
N CYS A 112 9.08 -4.56 -2.01
CA CYS A 112 7.78 -5.21 -1.95
C CYS A 112 7.77 -6.45 -2.86
N ILE A 113 7.46 -7.62 -2.31
CA ILE A 113 7.45 -8.90 -3.05
C ILE A 113 6.47 -8.89 -4.24
N LEU A 114 5.36 -8.15 -4.14
CA LEU A 114 4.44 -7.97 -5.27
C LEU A 114 5.14 -7.30 -6.47
N GLY A 115 6.07 -6.38 -6.18
CA GLY A 115 6.95 -5.66 -7.11
C GLY A 115 7.75 -6.55 -8.07
N ILE A 116 7.94 -7.83 -7.75
CA ILE A 116 8.71 -8.77 -8.58
C ILE A 116 7.96 -9.15 -9.86
N LYS A 117 6.62 -9.22 -9.81
CA LYS A 117 5.77 -9.68 -10.93
C LYS A 117 4.70 -8.67 -11.34
N ASP A 118 4.50 -7.63 -10.54
CA ASP A 118 3.51 -6.57 -10.74
C ASP A 118 4.01 -5.29 -10.08
N ASP A 119 3.23 -4.21 -10.11
CA ASP A 119 3.55 -3.02 -9.34
C ASP A 119 3.55 -3.30 -7.83
N PRO A 120 4.47 -2.71 -7.05
CA PRO A 120 4.45 -2.84 -5.59
C PRO A 120 3.16 -2.25 -5.01
N VAL A 121 2.82 -2.67 -3.79
CA VAL A 121 1.74 -2.02 -3.04
C VAL A 121 2.16 -0.58 -2.77
N ALA A 122 1.26 0.38 -3.00
CA ALA A 122 1.50 1.80 -2.74
C ALA A 122 1.48 2.10 -1.23
N ILE A 123 2.54 1.70 -0.51
CA ILE A 123 2.62 1.73 0.97
C ILE A 123 2.57 3.17 1.50
N GLY A 124 3.17 4.12 0.79
CA GLY A 124 3.21 5.52 1.21
C GLY A 124 1.91 6.29 0.98
N ARG A 125 0.94 5.71 0.28
CA ARG A 125 -0.24 6.40 -0.26
C ARG A 125 -1.50 6.16 0.56
#